data_AF-A0A329UHR5-F1
#
_entry.id   AF-A0A329UHR5-F1
#
_cell.length_a   1.000
_cell.length_b   1.000
_cell.length_c   1.000
_cell.angle_alpha   90.00
_cell.angle_beta   90.00
_cell.angle_gamma   90.00
#
_symmetry.space_group_name_H-M   'P 1'
#
loop_
_entity.id
_entity.type
_entity.pdbx_description
1 polymer ?
#
loop_
_entity_poly.entity_id
_entity_poly.type
_entity_poly.pdbx_seq_one_letter_code
_entity_poly.pdbx_strand_id
1 'polypeptide(L)'
;MTEEYWVAVLKEEDRLLSNSDRKYRYHCNSLESMSEELTFQERCFYIQEDFTVQCEIRDFIDTIQNERLAEGLRHLTDRQRQVIELYFWKGYQCKEIATMFGCSPAAVTDLMHRVYKRLRVYLMDR
;
A
#
# COMPACT_ATOMS: atom_id res chain seq x y z
N MET A 1 -40.63 54.82 -29.16
CA MET A 1 -39.61 53.77 -28.96
C MET A 1 -38.36 54.22 -29.69
N THR A 2 -37.35 54.67 -28.96
CA THR A 2 -36.13 55.25 -29.52
C THR A 2 -35.06 54.16 -29.70
N GLU A 3 -34.15 54.37 -30.64
CA GLU A 3 -33.03 53.44 -30.90
C GLU A 3 -32.18 53.19 -29.65
N GLU A 4 -32.02 54.22 -28.80
CA GLU A 4 -31.37 54.13 -27.50
C GLU A 4 -32.00 53.12 -26.54
N TYR A 5 -33.33 52.96 -26.59
CA TYR A 5 -34.05 51.97 -25.78
C TYR A 5 -33.69 50.55 -26.20
N TRP A 6 -33.68 50.27 -27.51
CA TRP A 6 -33.31 48.95 -28.02
C TRP A 6 -31.84 48.62 -27.78
N VAL A 7 -30.95 49.62 -27.89
CA VAL A 7 -29.53 49.47 -27.54
C VAL A 7 -29.35 49.16 -26.04
N ALA A 8 -30.12 49.79 -25.16
CA ALA A 8 -30.08 49.51 -23.73
C ALA A 8 -30.60 48.10 -23.40
N VAL A 9 -31.69 47.67 -24.04
CA VAL A 9 -32.25 46.32 -23.90
C VAL A 9 -31.25 45.26 -24.37
N LEU A 10 -30.64 45.44 -25.54
CA LEU A 10 -29.65 44.50 -26.06
C LEU A 10 -28.41 44.40 -25.16
N LYS A 11 -27.93 45.52 -24.61
CA LYS A 11 -26.82 45.51 -23.65
C LYS A 11 -27.16 44.76 -22.36
N GLU A 12 -28.38 44.89 -21.88
CA GLU A 12 -28.81 44.20 -20.66
C GLU A 12 -28.98 42.69 -20.90
N GLU A 13 -29.55 42.29 -22.05
CA GLU A 13 -29.64 40.87 -22.44
C GLU A 13 -28.25 40.24 -22.60
N ASP A 14 -27.30 40.94 -23.24
CA ASP A 14 -25.93 40.46 -23.40
C ASP A 14 -25.22 40.29 -22.04
N ARG A 15 -25.49 41.20 -21.10
CA ARG A 15 -25.02 41.10 -19.70
C ARG A 15 -25.60 39.88 -18.99
N LEU A 16 -26.89 39.60 -19.15
CA LEU A 16 -27.56 38.45 -18.55
C LEU A 16 -27.02 37.13 -19.12
N LEU A 17 -26.84 37.05 -20.44
CA LEU A 17 -26.26 35.90 -21.12
C LEU A 17 -24.83 35.63 -20.66
N SER A 18 -23.99 36.67 -20.60
CA SER A 18 -22.61 36.54 -20.12
C SER A 18 -22.52 36.03 -18.68
N ASN A 19 -23.40 36.52 -17.81
CA ASN A 19 -23.43 36.10 -16.41
C ASN A 19 -23.95 34.67 -16.24
N SER A 20 -24.94 34.28 -17.05
CA SER A 20 -25.46 32.90 -17.12
C SER A 20 -24.37 31.93 -17.57
N ASP A 21 -23.66 32.26 -18.66
CA ASP A 21 -22.60 31.43 -19.22
C ASP A 21 -21.43 31.29 -18.23
N ARG A 22 -21.06 32.36 -17.53
CA ARG A 22 -20.07 32.30 -16.45
C ARG A 22 -20.50 31.36 -15.33
N LYS A 23 -21.76 31.42 -14.89
CA LYS A 23 -22.30 30.54 -13.85
C LYS A 23 -22.34 29.08 -14.31
N TYR A 24 -22.68 28.84 -15.57
CA TYR A 24 -22.68 27.51 -16.17
C TYR A 24 -21.27 26.90 -16.21
N ARG A 25 -20.25 27.67 -16.64
CA ARG A 25 -18.85 27.22 -16.62
C ARG A 25 -18.38 26.85 -15.20
N TYR A 26 -18.71 27.66 -14.19
CA TYR A 26 -18.37 27.31 -12.80
C TYR A 26 -19.07 26.04 -12.32
N HIS A 27 -20.31 25.82 -12.73
CA HIS A 27 -21.04 24.59 -12.40
C HIS A 27 -20.39 23.36 -13.03
N CYS A 28 -20.03 23.43 -14.32
CA CYS A 28 -19.32 22.34 -15.00
C CYS A 28 -17.96 22.05 -14.37
N ASN A 29 -17.16 23.08 -14.07
CA ASN A 29 -15.87 22.89 -13.39
C ASN A 29 -16.02 22.24 -12.00
N SER A 30 -17.07 22.60 -11.25
CA SER A 30 -17.34 21.99 -9.94
C SER A 30 -17.68 20.50 -10.07
N LEU A 31 -18.46 20.12 -11.08
CA LEU A 31 -18.82 18.72 -11.32
C LEU A 31 -17.62 17.90 -11.80
N GLU A 32 -16.80 18.46 -12.67
CA GLU A 32 -15.59 17.82 -13.16
C GLU A 32 -14.59 17.58 -12.01
N SER A 33 -14.37 18.60 -11.16
CA SER A 33 -13.54 18.48 -9.96
C SER A 33 -14.05 17.42 -8.97
N MET A 34 -15.37 17.32 -8.76
CA MET A 34 -15.95 16.28 -7.90
C MET A 34 -15.78 14.89 -8.52
N SER A 35 -15.88 14.78 -9.85
CA SER A 35 -15.69 13.51 -10.56
C SER A 35 -14.23 13.04 -10.50
N GLU A 36 -13.28 13.97 -10.60
CA GLU A 36 -11.85 13.67 -10.46
C GLU A 36 -11.51 13.21 -9.03
N GLU A 37 -12.11 13.85 -8.02
CA GLU A 37 -11.93 13.44 -6.62
C GLU A 37 -12.49 12.05 -6.34
N LEU A 38 -13.70 11.74 -6.83
CA LEU A 38 -14.31 10.41 -6.71
C LEU A 38 -13.49 9.35 -7.43
N THR A 39 -13.05 9.60 -8.67
CA THR A 39 -12.21 8.66 -9.42
C THR A 39 -10.84 8.46 -8.77
N PHE A 40 -10.28 9.47 -8.11
CA PHE A 40 -9.07 9.34 -7.31
C PHE A 40 -9.30 8.47 -6.06
N GLN A 41 -10.38 8.72 -5.31
CA GLN A 41 -10.73 7.92 -4.13
C GLN A 41 -10.96 6.45 -4.48
N GLU A 42 -11.71 6.18 -5.55
CA GLU A 42 -11.94 4.81 -6.05
C GLU A 42 -10.62 4.13 -6.42
N ARG A 43 -9.75 4.81 -7.19
CA ARG A 43 -8.42 4.26 -7.53
C ARG A 43 -7.56 3.99 -6.30
N CYS A 44 -7.60 4.85 -5.29
CA CYS A 44 -6.87 4.62 -4.04
C CYS A 44 -7.40 3.40 -3.29
N PHE A 45 -8.72 3.18 -3.28
CA PHE A 45 -9.34 2.01 -2.65
C PHE A 45 -8.93 0.71 -3.34
N TYR A 46 -8.99 0.66 -4.69
CA TYR A 46 -8.54 -0.51 -5.46
C TYR A 46 -7.05 -0.81 -5.31
N ILE A 47 -6.19 0.22 -5.23
CA ILE A 47 -4.74 0.03 -5.03
C ILE A 47 -4.42 -0.49 -3.62
N GLN A 48 -5.19 -0.10 -2.60
CA GLN A 48 -5.04 -0.67 -1.27
C GLN A 48 -5.52 -2.12 -1.23
N GLU A 49 -6.66 -2.44 -1.84
CA GLU A 49 -7.22 -3.81 -1.77
C GLU A 49 -6.35 -4.87 -2.48
N ASP A 50 -5.66 -4.55 -3.58
CA ASP A 50 -4.95 -5.59 -4.36
C ASP A 50 -3.55 -5.97 -3.83
N PHE A 51 -2.88 -5.11 -3.05
CA PHE A 51 -1.55 -5.44 -2.50
C PHE A 51 -1.57 -5.80 -1.01
N THR A 52 -2.51 -5.26 -0.21
CA THR A 52 -2.54 -5.52 1.24
C THR A 52 -3.50 -6.63 1.65
N VAL A 53 -4.58 -6.89 0.91
CA VAL A 53 -5.63 -7.86 1.36
C VAL A 53 -5.18 -9.33 1.26
N GLN A 54 -4.16 -9.65 0.46
CA GLN A 54 -3.52 -10.98 0.52
C GLN A 54 -2.34 -11.05 1.51
N CYS A 55 -1.89 -9.91 2.05
CA CYS A 55 -0.76 -9.81 2.95
C CYS A 55 -1.18 -9.70 4.43
N GLU A 56 -2.47 -9.50 4.71
CA GLU A 56 -2.98 -9.36 6.06
C GLU A 56 -3.31 -10.71 6.70
N ILE A 57 -2.34 -11.17 7.50
CA ILE A 57 -2.47 -12.13 8.61
C ILE A 57 -2.59 -13.61 8.19
N ARG A 58 -1.60 -14.09 7.44
CA ARG A 58 -1.16 -15.48 7.62
C ARG A 58 0.34 -15.46 7.90
N ASP A 59 0.74 -15.88 9.09
CA ASP A 59 2.15 -16.03 9.42
C ASP A 59 2.76 -16.97 8.36
N PHE A 60 3.95 -16.68 7.84
CA PHE A 60 4.55 -17.56 6.81
C PHE A 60 4.70 -19.00 7.33
N ILE A 61 4.74 -19.18 8.66
CA ILE A 61 4.76 -20.49 9.32
C ILE A 61 3.50 -21.30 9.00
N ASP A 62 2.34 -20.65 8.87
CA ASP A 62 1.06 -21.33 8.62
C ASP A 62 0.92 -21.80 7.15
N THR A 63 1.81 -21.36 6.26
CA THR A 63 1.90 -21.89 4.88
C THR A 63 2.76 -23.15 4.79
N ILE A 64 3.49 -23.50 5.87
CA ILE A 64 4.42 -24.62 5.89
C ILE A 64 3.63 -25.92 6.09
N GLN A 65 3.63 -26.79 5.07
CA GLN A 65 2.93 -28.08 5.10
C GLN A 65 3.46 -29.05 6.17
N ASN A 66 4.74 -28.94 6.52
CA ASN A 66 5.35 -29.80 7.53
C ASN A 66 5.04 -29.25 8.93
N GLU A 67 4.07 -29.84 9.60
CA GLU A 67 3.62 -29.43 10.95
C GLU A 67 4.75 -29.45 11.99
N ARG A 68 5.66 -30.44 11.92
CA ARG A 68 6.80 -30.54 12.87
C ARG A 68 7.78 -29.40 12.68
N LEU A 69 8.04 -29.02 11.43
CA LEU A 69 8.89 -27.86 11.11
C LEU A 69 8.20 -26.55 11.49
N ALA A 70 6.91 -26.40 11.16
CA ALA A 70 6.13 -25.22 11.52
C ALA A 70 6.18 -24.99 13.03
N GLU A 71 5.95 -26.04 13.82
CA GLU A 71 6.03 -25.96 15.28
C GLU A 71 7.44 -25.62 15.78
N GLY A 72 8.48 -26.23 15.17
CA GLY A 72 9.87 -25.88 15.48
C GLY A 72 10.21 -24.41 15.21
N LEU A 73 9.63 -23.81 14.16
CA LEU A 73 9.78 -22.40 13.84
C LEU A 73 9.02 -21.49 14.81
N ARG A 74 7.88 -21.94 15.37
CA ARG A 74 7.15 -21.20 16.42
C ARG A 74 7.97 -21.07 17.71
N HIS A 75 8.83 -22.04 18.01
CA HIS A 75 9.74 -21.99 19.17
C HIS A 75 10.97 -21.09 19.00
N LEU A 76 11.21 -20.53 17.81
CA LEU A 76 12.27 -19.55 17.60
C LEU A 76 11.87 -18.19 18.19
N THR A 77 12.87 -17.36 18.53
CA THR A 77 12.58 -15.97 18.89
C THR A 77 12.14 -15.17 17.67
N ASP A 78 11.43 -14.05 17.88
CA ASP A 78 10.93 -13.22 16.79
C ASP A 78 12.05 -12.79 15.83
N ARG A 79 13.20 -12.40 16.38
CA ARG A 79 14.38 -12.02 15.59
C ARG A 79 14.93 -13.17 14.74
N GLN A 80 14.86 -14.40 15.24
CA GLN A 80 15.28 -15.60 14.49
C GLN A 80 14.28 -15.94 13.39
N ARG A 81 12.98 -15.87 13.72
CA ARG A 81 11.88 -16.08 12.78
C ARG A 81 11.94 -15.09 11.62
N GLN A 82 12.16 -13.81 11.91
CA GLN A 82 12.31 -12.75 10.90
C GLN A 82 13.46 -13.01 9.94
N VAL A 83 14.63 -13.48 10.41
CA VAL A 83 15.74 -13.79 9.49
C VAL A 83 15.39 -14.94 8.55
N ILE A 84 14.71 -15.97 9.06
CA ILE A 84 14.27 -17.11 8.24
C ILE A 84 13.24 -16.65 7.21
N GLU A 85 12.27 -15.84 7.61
CA GLU A 85 11.29 -15.26 6.69
C GLU A 85 11.96 -14.41 5.61
N LEU A 86 12.83 -13.47 6.00
CA LEU A 86 13.52 -12.59 5.04
C LEU A 86 14.37 -13.39 4.05
N TYR A 87 15.10 -14.39 4.53
CA TYR A 87 16.02 -15.15 3.69
C TYR A 87 15.31 -16.15 2.78
N PHE A 88 14.42 -16.99 3.33
CA PHE A 88 13.80 -18.08 2.58
C PHE A 88 12.47 -17.68 1.92
N TRP A 89 11.65 -16.86 2.60
CA TRP A 89 10.33 -16.50 2.09
C TRP A 89 10.40 -15.29 1.16
N LYS A 90 11.18 -14.27 1.51
CA LYS A 90 11.30 -13.03 0.73
C LYS A 90 12.56 -12.96 -0.16
N GLY A 91 13.47 -13.94 -0.04
CA GLY A 91 14.63 -14.08 -0.94
C GLY A 91 15.76 -13.06 -0.74
N TYR A 92 15.83 -12.38 0.40
CA TYR A 92 16.89 -11.40 0.67
C TYR A 92 18.25 -12.06 0.94
N GLN A 93 19.32 -11.39 0.53
CA GLN A 93 20.68 -11.81 0.83
C GLN A 93 21.10 -11.40 2.26
N CYS A 94 22.06 -12.12 2.85
CA CYS A 94 22.56 -11.81 4.20
C CYS A 94 23.07 -10.37 4.35
N LYS A 95 23.62 -9.77 3.28
CA LYS A 95 24.05 -8.36 3.28
C LYS A 95 22.88 -7.39 3.42
N GLU A 96 21.77 -7.65 2.73
CA GLU A 96 20.57 -6.82 2.77
C GLU A 96 19.84 -6.96 4.10
N ILE A 97 19.77 -8.19 4.62
CA ILE A 97 19.24 -8.49 5.96
C ILE A 97 20.07 -7.79 7.04
N ALA A 98 21.39 -7.78 6.91
CA ALA A 98 22.28 -7.08 7.84
C ALA A 98 22.01 -5.57 7.87
N THR A 99 21.80 -4.96 6.69
CA THR A 99 21.38 -3.55 6.58
C THR A 99 20.03 -3.31 7.24
N MET A 100 19.03 -4.15 7.00
CA MET A 100 17.71 -4.04 7.64
C MET A 100 17.79 -4.17 9.18
N PHE A 101 18.68 -5.02 9.68
CA PHE A 101 18.85 -5.26 11.11
C PHE A 101 19.82 -4.29 11.79
N GLY A 102 20.46 -3.40 11.04
CA GLY A 102 21.50 -2.50 11.54
C GLY A 102 22.72 -3.24 12.12
N CYS A 103 23.05 -4.42 11.60
CA CYS A 103 24.17 -5.23 12.11
C CYS A 103 25.14 -5.64 10.99
N SER A 104 26.24 -6.32 11.35
CA SER A 104 27.19 -6.83 10.36
C SER A 104 26.67 -8.10 9.66
N PRO A 105 27.06 -8.38 8.41
CA PRO A 105 26.70 -9.62 7.72
C PRO A 105 27.10 -10.89 8.49
N ALA A 106 28.23 -10.84 9.21
CA ALA A 106 28.68 -11.94 10.06
C ALA A 106 27.69 -12.23 11.20
N ALA A 107 27.11 -11.18 11.81
CA ALA A 107 26.11 -11.35 12.87
C ALA A 107 24.83 -12.04 12.36
N VAL A 108 24.43 -11.77 11.11
CA VAL A 108 23.29 -12.47 10.47
C VAL A 108 23.63 -13.94 10.22
N THR A 109 24.83 -14.24 9.72
CA THR A 109 25.30 -15.62 9.54
C THR A 109 25.35 -16.39 10.87
N ASP A 110 25.85 -15.78 11.93
CA ASP A 110 25.88 -16.38 13.27
C ASP A 110 24.47 -16.57 13.85
N LEU A 111 23.54 -15.66 13.52
CA LEU A 111 22.15 -15.79 13.90
C LEU A 111 21.52 -16.99 13.17
N MET A 112 21.75 -17.13 11.86
CA MET A 112 21.34 -18.29 11.07
C MET A 112 21.87 -19.61 11.64
N HIS A 113 23.17 -19.69 11.95
CA HIS A 113 23.76 -20.87 12.57
C HIS A 113 23.09 -21.24 13.90
N ARG A 114 22.76 -20.24 14.73
CA ARG A 114 22.01 -20.45 15.97
C ARG A 114 20.60 -20.95 15.73
N VAL A 115 19.92 -20.47 14.68
CA VAL A 115 18.61 -20.99 14.27
C VAL A 115 18.72 -22.46 13.89
N TYR A 116 19.65 -22.82 12.99
CA TYR A 116 19.82 -24.22 12.57
C TYR A 116 20.13 -25.14 13.74
N LYS A 117 20.98 -24.71 14.68
CA LYS A 117 21.27 -25.49 15.88
C LYS A 117 20.01 -25.72 16.71
N ARG A 118 19.19 -24.69 16.91
CA ARG A 118 17.95 -24.78 17.70
C ARG A 118 16.89 -25.65 17.03
N LEU A 119 16.68 -25.47 15.72
CA LEU A 119 15.78 -26.32 14.95
C LEU A 119 16.24 -27.77 14.94
N ARG A 120 17.55 -28.03 14.81
CA ARG A 120 18.09 -29.39 14.85
C ARG A 120 17.81 -30.05 16.19
N VAL A 121 18.06 -29.38 17.32
CA VAL A 121 17.75 -29.93 18.65
C VAL A 121 16.26 -30.24 18.75
N TYR A 122 15.40 -29.30 18.37
CA TYR A 122 13.94 -29.49 18.42
C TYR A 122 13.44 -30.67 17.57
N LEU A 123 14.00 -30.81 16.36
CA LEU A 123 13.61 -31.86 15.42
C LEU A 123 14.24 -33.23 15.73
N MET A 124 15.26 -33.30 16.58
CA MET A 124 15.92 -34.56 16.97
C MET A 124 15.50 -35.06 18.36
N ASP A 125 15.08 -34.19 19.26
CA ASP A 125 14.60 -34.57 20.60
C ASP A 125 13.14 -35.11 20.60
N ARG A 126 12.47 -35.17 19.44
CA ARG A 126 11.09 -35.68 19.26
C ARG A 126 10.96 -36.69 18.13
#